data_AF-A0A2Z3KDJ9-F1
#
_entry.id   AF-A0A2Z3KDJ9-F1
#
_cell.length_a   1.000
_cell.length_b   1.000
_cell.length_c   1.000
_cell.angle_alpha   90.00
_cell.angle_beta   90.00
_cell.angle_gamma   90.00
#
_symmetry.space_group_name_H-M   'P 1'
#
loop_
_entity.id
_entity.type
_entity.pdbx_description
1 polymer ?
#
loop_
_entity_poly.entity_id
_entity_poly.type
_entity_poly.pdbx_seq_one_letter_code
_entity_poly.pdbx_strand_id
1 'polypeptide(L)' 'MNEIIKNAIEDAIVLLGREAVEKHLECLQKAINDSVKSGATVEELSKVIWVNGYYHGAIDALD' A
#
# COMPACT_ATOMS: atom_id res chain seq x y z
N MET A 1 -18.76 15.90 -14.59
CA MET A 1 -17.32 16.15 -14.42
C MET A 1 -16.66 15.95 -15.77
N ASN A 2 -15.73 16.83 -16.17
CA ASN A 2 -15.03 16.70 -17.46
C ASN A 2 -14.07 15.50 -17.41
N GLU A 3 -14.01 14.69 -18.47
CA GLU A 3 -13.12 13.50 -18.57
C GLU A 3 -11.64 13.86 -18.37
N ILE A 4 -11.20 15.04 -18.79
CA ILE A 4 -9.82 15.51 -18.54
C ILE A 4 -9.56 15.68 -17.04
N ILE A 5 -10.55 16.20 -16.30
CA ILE A 5 -10.44 16.39 -14.85
C ILE A 5 -10.45 15.03 -14.14
N LYS A 6 -11.28 14.09 -14.62
CA LYS A 6 -11.34 12.74 -14.08
C LYS A 6 -10.00 12.01 -14.24
N ASN A 7 -9.42 12.03 -15.44
CA ASN A 7 -8.13 11.38 -15.70
C ASN A 7 -7.00 12.01 -14.87
N ALA A 8 -6.99 13.34 -14.72
CA ALA A 8 -6.01 14.01 -13.87
C ALA A 8 -6.11 13.60 -12.39
N ILE A 9 -7.33 13.35 -11.89
CA ILE A 9 -7.55 12.83 -10.53
C ILE A 9 -7.07 11.38 -10.42
N GLU A 10 -7.37 10.53 -11.41
CA GLU A 10 -6.92 9.14 -11.44
C GLU A 10 -5.38 9.06 -11.49
N ASP A 11 -4.73 9.86 -12.32
CA ASP A 11 -3.26 9.93 -12.42
C ASP A 11 -2.63 10.41 -11.10
N ALA A 12 -3.24 11.41 -10.44
CA ALA A 12 -2.78 11.89 -9.14
C ALA A 12 -2.90 10.81 -8.05
N ILE A 13 -4.00 10.05 -8.02
CA ILE A 13 -4.19 8.93 -7.10
C ILE A 13 -3.13 7.84 -7.35
N VAL A 14 -2.86 7.50 -8.61
CA VAL A 14 -1.84 6.51 -8.96
C VAL A 14 -0.44 6.97 -8.55
N LEU A 15 -0.10 8.25 -8.78
CA LEU A 15 1.19 8.81 -8.39
C LEU A 15 1.39 8.78 -6.87
N LEU A 16 0.40 9.27 -6.10
CA LEU A 16 0.43 9.25 -4.64
C LEU A 16 0.52 7.82 -4.09
N GLY A 17 -0.24 6.90 -4.68
CA GLY A 17 -0.19 5.49 -4.32
C GLY A 17 1.18 4.87 -4.58
N ARG A 18 1.86 5.26 -5.66
CA ARG A 18 3.21 4.79 -5.96
C ARG A 18 4.25 5.35 -4.98
N GLU A 19 4.19 6.63 -4.67
CA GLU A 19 5.10 7.27 -3.71
C GLU A 19 4.96 6.67 -2.30
N ALA A 20 3.72 6.45 -1.85
CA ALA A 20 3.43 5.79 -0.58
C ALA A 20 3.98 4.35 -0.55
N VAL A 21 3.80 3.58 -1.64
CA VAL A 21 4.36 2.23 -1.76
C VAL A 21 5.88 2.26 -1.76
N GLU A 22 6.53 3.17 -2.50
CA GLU A 22 7.99 3.28 -2.53
C GLU A 22 8.55 3.67 -1.15
N LYS A 23 7.89 4.60 -0.44
CA LYS A 23 8.25 5.04 0.92
C LYS A 23 8.11 3.93 1.97
N HIS A 24 7.17 3.02 1.77
CA HIS A 24 6.83 1.98 2.76
C HIS A 24 7.13 0.55 2.30
N LEU A 25 7.82 0.40 1.16
CA LEU A 25 8.18 -0.90 0.58
C LEU A 25 9.00 -1.73 1.57
N GLU A 26 9.95 -1.12 2.26
CA GLU A 26 10.80 -1.79 3.25
C GLU A 26 9.97 -2.33 4.43
N CYS A 27 8.97 -1.57 4.89
CA CYS A 27 8.07 -1.98 5.98
C CYS A 27 7.23 -3.19 5.55
N LEU A 28 6.65 -3.13 4.35
CA LEU A 28 5.87 -4.23 3.77
C LEU A 28 6.73 -5.48 3.59
N GLN A 29 7.93 -5.32 3.04
CA GLN A 29 8.85 -6.42 2.77
C GLN A 29 9.33 -7.08 4.06
N LYS A 30 9.60 -6.29 5.11
CA LYS A 30 9.89 -6.81 6.46
C LYS A 30 8.71 -7.59 7.04
N ALA A 31 7.49 -7.04 6.98
CA ALA A 31 6.29 -7.69 7.52
C ALA A 31 6.00 -9.04 6.83
N ILE A 32 6.17 -9.11 5.50
CA ILE A 32 6.06 -10.36 4.74
C ILE A 32 7.15 -11.34 5.18
N ASN A 33 8.41 -10.92 5.23
CA ASN A 33 9.53 -11.79 5.59
C ASN A 33 9.40 -12.37 7.01
N ASP A 34 8.97 -11.56 7.97
CA ASP A 34 8.75 -12.00 9.35
C ASP A 34 7.60 -13.02 9.42
N SER A 35 6.53 -12.79 8.66
CA SER A 35 5.38 -13.70 8.58
C SER A 35 5.72 -15.04 7.89
N VAL A 36 6.52 -15.01 6.82
CA VAL A 36 7.01 -16.24 6.17
C VAL A 36 7.88 -17.04 7.13
N LYS A 37 8.78 -16.38 7.88
CA LYS A 37 9.64 -17.04 8.88
C LYS A 37 8.85 -17.66 10.02
N SER A 38 7.69 -17.09 10.38
CA SER A 38 6.81 -17.68 11.39
C SER A 38 5.93 -18.82 10.85
N GLY A 39 6.06 -19.19 9.57
CA GLY A 39 5.26 -20.24 8.94
C GLY A 39 3.83 -19.82 8.63
N ALA A 40 3.58 -18.52 8.45
CA ALA A 40 2.25 -18.01 8.12
C ALA A 40 1.72 -18.64 6.82
N THR A 41 0.43 -18.92 6.82
CA THR A 41 -0.31 -19.37 5.64
C THR A 41 -0.43 -18.25 4.61
N VAL A 42 -0.77 -18.62 3.36
CA VAL A 42 -1.02 -17.66 2.28
C VAL A 42 -2.14 -16.67 2.64
N GLU A 43 -3.16 -17.13 3.39
CA GLU A 43 -4.25 -16.27 3.84
C GLU A 43 -3.78 -15.24 4.86
N GLU A 44 -2.94 -15.64 5.82
CA GLU A 44 -2.35 -14.75 6.82
C GLU A 44 -1.39 -13.73 6.18
N LEU A 45 -0.57 -14.16 5.21
CA LEU A 45 0.28 -13.27 4.43
C LEU A 45 -0.54 -12.22 3.67
N SER A 46 -1.66 -12.63 3.07
CA SER A 46 -2.57 -11.73 2.35
C SER A 46 -3.16 -10.66 3.28
N LYS A 47 -3.50 -11.02 4.53
CA LYS A 47 -3.97 -10.08 5.56
C LYS A 47 -2.87 -9.11 5.97
N VAL A 48 -1.64 -9.57 6.15
CA VAL A 48 -0.49 -8.71 6.49
C VAL A 48 -0.22 -7.69 5.39
N ILE A 49 -0.24 -8.10 4.12
CA ILE A 49 -0.07 -7.20 2.99
C ILE A 49 -1.17 -6.14 2.98
N TRP A 50 -2.43 -6.56 3.15
CA TRP A 50 -3.57 -5.65 3.13
C TRP A 50 -3.53 -4.63 4.28
N VAL A 51 -3.31 -5.09 5.52
CA VAL A 51 -3.26 -4.21 6.70
C VAL A 51 -2.08 -3.25 6.62
N ASN A 52 -0.90 -3.72 6.19
CA ASN A 52 0.26 -2.87 6.04
C ASN A 52 0.02 -1.78 4.98
N GLY A 53 -0.51 -2.15 3.81
CA GLY A 53 -0.87 -1.19 2.77
C GLY A 53 -1.93 -0.17 3.22
N TYR A 54 -2.98 -0.63 3.90
CA TYR A 54 -4.04 0.25 4.40
C TYR A 54 -3.53 1.23 5.47
N TYR A 55 -2.73 0.77 6.43
CA TYR A 55 -2.18 1.60 7.49
C TYR A 55 -1.27 2.70 6.93
N HIS A 56 -0.35 2.33 6.04
CA HIS A 56 0.58 3.29 5.43
C HIS A 56 -0.14 4.27 4.49
N GLY A 57 -1.06 3.79 3.66
CA GLY A 57 -1.88 4.65 2.81
C GLY A 57 -2.77 5.62 3.61
N ALA A 58 -3.30 5.20 4.76
CA ALA A 58 -4.09 6.07 5.63
C ALA A 58 -3.25 7.13 6.35
N ILE A 59 -2.02 6.81 6.74
CA ILE A 59 -1.11 7.78 7.36
C ILE A 59 -0.67 8.84 6.36
N ASP A 60 -0.23 8.42 5.16
CA ASP A 60 0.19 9.37 4.12
C ASP A 60 -0.96 10.27 3.65
N ALA A 61 -2.22 9.84 3.77
CA ALA A 61 -3.38 10.68 3.45
C ALA A 61 -3.75 11.70 4.56
N LEU A 62 -3.17 11.56 5.77
CA LEU A 62 -3.42 12.44 6.91
C LEU A 62 -2.28 13.45 7.17
N ASP A 63 -1.11 13.26 6.55
CA ASP A 63 0.04 14.18 6.55
C ASP A 63 -0.05 15.21 5.40
#